data_AF-A0A6I5CAN4-F1
#
_entry.id   AF-A0A6I5CAN4-F1
#
_cell.length_a   1.000
_cell.length_b   1.000
_cell.length_c   1.000
_cell.angle_alpha   90.00
_cell.angle_beta   90.00
_cell.angle_gamma   90.00
#
_symmetry.space_group_name_H-M   'P 1'
#
loop_
_entity.id
_entity.type
_entity.pdbx_description
1 polymer ?
#
loop_
_entity_poly.entity_id
_entity_poly.type
_entity_poly.pdbx_seq_one_letter_code
_entity_poly.pdbx_strand_id
1 'polypeptide(L)'
;MLSYQDVVTINLGTLTTAATDWDEMAGGFEELERLYAAQVESVATDGEWVGLSAAAAGGQFASTRRQFADAQTEARAIASLLRDAHQQFSELCGQVKDLVEEARKNDMSVDSKGEAAYDFGKLTPMRHDPDYSTYVSEAKAAEASYTKAIKDAVRAVDDADQGVKLALHKAAGVKSWFERAIGQAGGAGDSFNGSAVGDIEIYEAREAKAYADQILGGDKLDGADLREYQRLLRDNSGDKVFSQTFLDSLGPDNTLKLSNRTEDLAYFGDTQNKKAYLQLNGGVSDALATATRVPDFKDPHGKPLQFGTKAYSDAFDSWTKTGDAQFYNRWRQELRERGDD
;
A
#
# COMPACT_ATOMS: atom_id res chain seq x y z
N MET A 1 2.77 -16.48 -4.11
CA MET A 1 2.73 -16.64 -5.58
C MET A 1 1.47 -17.35 -5.99
N LEU A 2 0.49 -16.53 -6.35
CA LEU A 2 -0.78 -16.91 -6.96
C LEU A 2 -0.55 -17.47 -8.37
N SER A 3 -1.42 -18.40 -8.78
CA SER A 3 -1.51 -18.85 -10.16
C SER A 3 -2.51 -18.02 -10.96
N TYR A 4 -2.42 -18.07 -12.29
CA TYR A 4 -3.43 -17.48 -13.19
C TYR A 4 -4.85 -17.95 -12.84
N GLN A 5 -5.01 -19.24 -12.53
CA GLN A 5 -6.31 -19.81 -12.22
C GLN A 5 -6.90 -19.24 -10.92
N ASP A 6 -6.07 -19.02 -9.90
CA ASP A 6 -6.50 -18.38 -8.65
C ASP A 6 -7.08 -16.99 -8.95
N VAL A 7 -6.36 -16.18 -9.73
CA VAL A 7 -6.75 -14.81 -10.08
C VAL A 7 -8.05 -14.74 -10.88
N VAL A 8 -8.24 -15.60 -11.89
CA VAL A 8 -9.44 -15.51 -12.74
C VAL A 8 -10.69 -16.14 -12.13
N THR A 9 -10.55 -16.95 -11.07
CA THR A 9 -11.67 -17.63 -10.41
C THR A 9 -12.00 -17.11 -9.01
N ILE A 10 -11.17 -16.24 -8.44
CA ILE A 10 -11.41 -15.69 -7.11
C ILE A 10 -12.76 -14.97 -7.02
N ASN A 11 -13.46 -15.20 -5.90
CA ASN A 11 -14.66 -14.45 -5.55
C ASN A 11 -14.30 -13.33 -4.58
N LEU A 12 -14.22 -12.10 -5.07
CA LEU A 12 -13.88 -10.94 -4.26
C LEU A 12 -15.04 -10.46 -3.37
N GLY A 13 -16.29 -10.86 -3.65
CA GLY A 13 -17.47 -10.40 -2.90
C GLY A 13 -17.47 -10.79 -1.42
N THR A 14 -16.66 -11.77 -1.02
CA THR A 14 -16.49 -12.12 0.40
C THR A 14 -15.77 -11.03 1.18
N LEU A 15 -14.91 -10.23 0.54
CA LEU A 15 -14.19 -9.13 1.18
C LEU A 15 -15.14 -8.01 1.62
N THR A 16 -16.09 -7.63 0.76
CA THR A 16 -17.09 -6.60 1.09
C THR A 16 -18.08 -7.08 2.13
N THR A 17 -18.44 -8.37 2.11
CA THR A 17 -19.27 -8.98 3.16
C THR A 17 -18.55 -8.91 4.51
N ALA A 18 -17.30 -9.37 4.57
CA ALA A 18 -16.50 -9.29 5.79
C ALA A 18 -16.30 -7.84 6.27
N ALA A 19 -16.07 -6.89 5.35
CA ALA A 19 -15.96 -5.48 5.69
C ALA A 19 -17.22 -4.93 6.38
N THR A 20 -18.40 -5.32 5.90
CA THR A 20 -19.68 -4.96 6.55
C THR A 20 -19.77 -5.55 7.95
N ASP A 21 -19.45 -6.83 8.13
CA ASP A 21 -19.48 -7.50 9.44
C ASP A 21 -18.54 -6.81 10.45
N TRP A 22 -17.34 -6.41 10.02
CA TRP A 22 -16.39 -5.66 10.85
C TRP A 22 -16.91 -4.27 11.24
N ASP A 23 -17.59 -3.56 10.33
CA ASP A 23 -18.20 -2.27 10.64
C ASP A 23 -19.41 -2.39 11.59
N GLU A 24 -20.22 -3.44 11.44
CA GLU A 24 -21.31 -3.75 12.36
C GLU A 24 -20.75 -4.06 13.76
N MET A 25 -19.66 -4.81 13.84
CA MET A 25 -18.97 -5.08 15.11
C MET A 25 -18.42 -3.80 15.74
N ALA A 26 -17.87 -2.87 14.95
CA ALA A 26 -17.48 -1.56 15.46
C ALA A 26 -18.67 -0.80 16.07
N GLY A 27 -19.84 -0.86 15.43
CA GLY A 27 -21.08 -0.30 15.99
C GLY A 27 -21.47 -0.94 17.32
N GLY A 28 -21.31 -2.26 17.45
CA GLY A 28 -21.53 -2.97 18.71
C GLY A 28 -20.58 -2.53 19.83
N PHE A 29 -19.30 -2.32 19.53
CA PHE A 29 -18.34 -1.79 20.51
C PHE A 29 -18.66 -0.35 20.93
N GLU A 30 -19.19 0.48 20.02
CA GLU A 30 -19.66 1.83 20.35
C GLU A 30 -20.84 1.83 21.33
N GLU A 31 -21.81 0.93 21.13
CA GLU A 31 -22.91 0.74 22.07
C GLU A 31 -22.42 0.27 23.44
N LEU A 32 -21.52 -0.72 23.46
CA LEU A 32 -20.90 -1.22 24.69
C LEU A 32 -20.10 -0.14 25.42
N GLU A 33 -19.35 0.70 24.69
CA GLU A 33 -18.62 1.83 25.29
C GLU A 33 -19.57 2.77 26.04
N ARG A 34 -20.66 3.18 25.38
CA ARG A 34 -21.67 4.08 25.95
C ARG A 34 -22.37 3.47 27.16
N LEU A 35 -22.76 2.19 27.06
CA LEU A 35 -23.42 1.48 28.15
C LEU A 35 -22.49 1.34 29.36
N TYR A 36 -21.23 0.97 29.12
CA TYR A 36 -20.23 0.82 30.17
C TYR A 36 -19.95 2.15 30.87
N ALA A 37 -19.82 3.25 30.11
CA ALA A 37 -19.66 4.59 30.66
C ALA A 37 -20.82 4.96 31.60
N ALA A 38 -22.05 4.69 31.17
CA ALA A 38 -23.26 5.08 31.89
C ALA A 38 -23.56 4.23 33.12
N GLN A 39 -23.23 2.93 33.10
CA GLN A 39 -23.64 1.97 34.12
C GLN A 39 -22.52 1.52 35.05
N VAL A 40 -21.25 1.60 34.62
CA VAL A 40 -20.10 1.08 35.37
C VAL A 40 -19.14 2.20 35.73
N GLU A 41 -18.65 2.97 34.75
CA GLU A 41 -17.71 4.06 35.00
C GLU A 41 -18.34 5.17 35.87
N SER A 42 -19.65 5.41 35.70
CA SER A 42 -20.42 6.38 36.50
C SER A 42 -20.36 6.11 38.01
N VAL A 43 -20.35 4.85 38.44
CA VAL A 43 -20.35 4.47 39.88
C VAL A 43 -19.10 4.98 40.61
N ALA A 44 -17.98 5.14 39.90
CA ALA A 44 -16.75 5.70 40.47
C ALA A 44 -16.66 7.24 40.35
N THR A 45 -17.62 7.88 39.68
CA THR A 45 -17.58 9.31 39.30
C THR A 45 -18.83 10.11 39.65
N ASP A 46 -19.92 9.47 40.07
CA ASP A 46 -21.20 10.11 40.45
C ASP A 46 -21.17 10.83 41.81
N GLY A 47 -20.10 10.62 42.59
CA GLY A 47 -19.88 11.24 43.90
C GLY A 47 -20.50 10.49 45.08
N GLU A 48 -21.20 9.37 44.85
CA GLU A 48 -21.69 8.51 45.94
C GLU A 48 -20.56 7.66 46.54
N TRP A 49 -19.66 7.16 45.69
CA TRP A 49 -18.45 6.47 46.12
C TRP A 49 -17.23 7.40 46.08
N VAL A 50 -16.61 7.61 47.24
CA VAL A 50 -15.48 8.55 47.41
C VAL A 50 -14.26 7.92 48.08
N GLY A 51 -13.10 8.52 47.86
CA GLY A 51 -11.82 8.12 48.47
C GLY A 51 -10.88 7.40 47.51
N LEU A 52 -9.76 6.90 48.02
CA LEU A 52 -8.69 6.31 47.22
C LEU A 52 -9.13 5.07 46.42
N SER A 53 -10.06 4.29 46.95
CA SER A 53 -10.58 3.11 46.26
C SER A 53 -11.46 3.51 45.06
N ALA A 54 -12.28 4.55 45.19
CA ALA A 54 -13.08 5.10 44.10
C ALA A 54 -12.18 5.65 42.99
N ALA A 55 -11.13 6.42 43.35
CA ALA A 55 -10.20 6.97 42.38
C ALA A 55 -9.44 5.87 41.61
N ALA A 56 -8.98 4.82 42.30
CA ALA A 56 -8.32 3.68 41.67
C ALA A 56 -9.25 2.92 40.72
N ALA A 57 -10.50 2.67 41.13
CA ALA A 57 -11.48 2.01 40.30
C ALA A 57 -11.90 2.85 39.10
N GLY A 58 -12.07 4.17 39.27
CA GLY A 58 -12.38 5.10 38.18
C GLY A 58 -11.31 5.05 37.07
N GLY A 59 -10.03 5.01 37.44
CA GLY A 59 -8.94 4.82 36.48
C GLY A 59 -9.04 3.48 35.72
N GLN A 60 -9.37 2.39 36.41
CA GLN A 60 -9.52 1.08 35.78
C GLN A 60 -10.75 1.00 34.87
N PHE A 61 -11.87 1.61 35.27
CA PHE A 61 -13.08 1.69 34.46
C PHE A 61 -12.86 2.54 33.21
N ALA A 62 -12.22 3.70 33.33
CA ALA A 62 -11.86 4.52 32.19
C ALA A 62 -10.92 3.79 31.21
N SER A 63 -9.95 3.02 31.71
CA SER A 63 -9.08 2.17 30.89
C SER A 63 -9.87 1.09 30.15
N THR A 64 -10.83 0.45 30.82
CA THR A 64 -11.71 -0.56 30.22
C THR A 64 -12.60 0.07 29.14
N ARG A 65 -13.19 1.25 29.40
CA ARG A 65 -13.95 2.00 28.39
C ARG A 65 -13.09 2.32 27.17
N ARG A 66 -11.85 2.75 27.39
CA ARG A 66 -10.91 3.02 26.31
C ARG A 66 -10.63 1.79 25.44
N GLN A 67 -10.62 0.59 26.00
CA GLN A 67 -10.51 -0.63 25.19
C GLN A 67 -11.69 -0.83 24.23
N PHE A 68 -12.92 -0.41 24.58
CA PHE A 68 -14.02 -0.41 23.61
C PHE A 68 -13.80 0.61 22.49
N ALA A 69 -13.28 1.80 22.79
CA ALA A 69 -12.94 2.80 21.78
C ALA A 69 -11.79 2.33 20.86
N ASP A 70 -10.78 1.68 21.42
CA ASP A 70 -9.68 1.09 20.67
C ASP A 70 -10.20 -0.06 19.76
N ALA A 71 -11.12 -0.89 20.26
CA ALA A 71 -11.77 -1.95 19.48
C ALA A 71 -12.60 -1.41 18.31
N GLN A 72 -13.33 -0.30 18.50
CA GLN A 72 -14.03 0.40 17.42
C GLN A 72 -13.06 0.85 16.34
N THR A 73 -11.94 1.44 16.73
CA THR A 73 -10.92 1.95 15.81
C THR A 73 -10.31 0.82 14.98
N GLU A 74 -9.90 -0.27 15.65
CA GLU A 74 -9.37 -1.46 15.00
C GLU A 74 -10.37 -2.08 14.02
N ALA A 75 -11.62 -2.26 14.45
CA ALA A 75 -12.64 -2.89 13.62
C ALA A 75 -12.97 -2.06 12.36
N ARG A 76 -13.08 -0.73 12.49
CA ARG A 76 -13.28 0.16 11.33
C ARG A 76 -12.08 0.19 10.40
N ALA A 77 -10.86 0.13 10.95
CA ALA A 77 -9.65 0.05 10.14
C ALA A 77 -9.64 -1.24 9.31
N ILE A 78 -9.92 -2.39 9.92
CA ILE A 78 -10.01 -3.68 9.20
C ILE A 78 -11.11 -3.63 8.13
N ALA A 79 -12.28 -3.07 8.44
CA ALA A 79 -13.35 -2.91 7.46
C ALA A 79 -12.91 -2.08 6.24
N SER A 80 -12.22 -0.96 6.45
CA SER A 80 -11.69 -0.12 5.38
C SER A 80 -10.62 -0.84 4.55
N LEU A 81 -9.67 -1.54 5.20
CA LEU A 81 -8.65 -2.32 4.50
C LEU A 81 -9.24 -3.41 3.61
N LEU A 82 -10.31 -4.07 4.06
CA LEU A 82 -11.01 -5.09 3.25
C LEU A 82 -11.73 -4.48 2.04
N ARG A 83 -12.24 -3.26 2.15
CA ARG A 83 -12.84 -2.54 1.00
C ARG A 83 -11.79 -2.08 0.01
N ASP A 84 -10.68 -1.56 0.51
CA ASP A 84 -9.53 -1.16 -0.28
C ASP A 84 -8.97 -2.37 -1.05
N ALA A 85 -8.73 -3.49 -0.35
CA ALA A 85 -8.35 -4.76 -0.97
C ALA A 85 -9.34 -5.21 -2.06
N HIS A 86 -10.65 -5.10 -1.82
CA HIS A 86 -11.65 -5.41 -2.84
C HIS A 86 -11.51 -4.52 -4.08
N GLN A 87 -11.30 -3.22 -3.90
CA GLN A 87 -11.10 -2.29 -5.00
C GLN A 87 -9.85 -2.64 -5.80
N GLN A 88 -8.70 -2.75 -5.14
CA GLN A 88 -7.40 -3.05 -5.78
C GLN A 88 -7.46 -4.39 -6.53
N PHE A 89 -7.97 -5.45 -5.89
CA PHE A 89 -8.09 -6.74 -6.54
C PHE A 89 -9.09 -6.74 -7.70
N SER A 90 -10.18 -5.98 -7.61
CA SER A 90 -11.15 -5.87 -8.71
C SER A 90 -10.51 -5.26 -9.94
N GLU A 91 -9.71 -4.20 -9.76
CA GLU A 91 -8.96 -3.54 -10.83
C GLU A 91 -7.90 -4.47 -11.43
N LEU A 92 -7.03 -5.06 -10.61
CA LEU A 92 -5.93 -5.90 -11.07
C LEU A 92 -6.41 -7.22 -11.70
N CYS A 93 -7.41 -7.89 -11.09
CA CYS A 93 -8.02 -9.08 -11.69
C CYS A 93 -8.76 -8.73 -12.99
N GLY A 94 -9.33 -7.51 -13.07
CA GLY A 94 -9.91 -6.96 -14.29
C GLY A 94 -8.87 -6.85 -15.41
N GLN A 95 -7.70 -6.27 -15.13
CA GLN A 95 -6.60 -6.15 -16.09
C GLN A 95 -6.13 -7.51 -16.62
N VAL A 96 -6.04 -8.53 -15.76
CA VAL A 96 -5.71 -9.90 -16.21
C VAL A 96 -6.75 -10.43 -17.18
N LYS A 97 -8.05 -10.24 -16.88
CA LYS A 97 -9.15 -10.67 -17.77
C LYS A 97 -9.14 -9.91 -19.09
N ASP A 98 -8.90 -8.60 -19.06
CA ASP A 98 -8.83 -7.76 -20.25
C ASP A 98 -7.68 -8.16 -21.18
N LEU A 99 -6.49 -8.46 -20.63
CA LEU A 99 -5.35 -8.97 -21.40
C LEU A 99 -5.65 -10.32 -22.06
N VAL A 100 -6.38 -11.20 -21.37
CA VAL A 100 -6.83 -12.48 -21.94
C VAL A 100 -7.82 -12.27 -23.08
N GLU A 101 -8.77 -11.35 -22.93
CA GLU A 101 -9.70 -10.99 -24.00
C GLU A 101 -9.00 -10.33 -25.18
N GLU A 102 -7.97 -9.52 -24.93
CA GLU A 102 -7.13 -8.93 -25.98
C GLU A 102 -6.34 -10.00 -26.74
N ALA A 103 -5.72 -10.96 -26.03
CA ALA A 103 -5.04 -12.09 -26.66
C ALA A 103 -6.01 -12.90 -27.55
N ARG A 104 -7.25 -13.14 -27.08
CA ARG A 104 -8.31 -13.82 -27.85
C ARG A 104 -8.71 -13.07 -29.10
N LYS A 105 -8.86 -11.74 -29.02
CA LYS A 105 -9.12 -10.88 -30.19
C LYS A 105 -7.99 -10.92 -31.21
N ASN A 106 -6.77 -11.18 -30.76
CA ASN A 106 -5.58 -11.36 -31.61
C ASN A 106 -5.33 -12.84 -31.96
N ASP A 107 -6.40 -13.63 -32.08
CA ASP A 107 -6.37 -15.01 -32.58
C ASP A 107 -5.61 -16.03 -31.70
N MET A 108 -5.36 -15.70 -30.43
CA MET A 108 -4.71 -16.58 -29.47
C MET A 108 -5.69 -17.28 -28.53
N SER A 109 -5.29 -18.44 -28.04
CA SER A 109 -5.88 -19.10 -26.87
C SER A 109 -5.00 -18.86 -25.65
N VAL A 110 -5.57 -18.85 -24.45
CA VAL A 110 -4.82 -18.79 -23.19
C VAL A 110 -5.12 -20.04 -22.39
N ASP A 111 -4.09 -20.76 -22.00
CA ASP A 111 -4.22 -22.00 -21.24
C ASP A 111 -4.45 -21.76 -19.73
N SER A 112 -4.60 -22.84 -18.95
CA SER A 112 -4.82 -22.75 -17.51
C SER A 112 -3.62 -22.21 -16.70
N LYS A 113 -2.45 -22.06 -17.34
CA LYS A 113 -1.25 -21.48 -16.75
C LYS A 113 -1.09 -19.99 -17.12
N GLY A 114 -2.01 -19.44 -17.91
CA GLY A 114 -1.90 -18.08 -18.43
C GLY A 114 -0.93 -17.97 -19.61
N GLU A 115 -0.64 -19.06 -20.32
CA GLU A 115 0.23 -19.05 -21.50
C GLU A 115 -0.60 -18.84 -22.77
N ALA A 116 -0.23 -17.81 -23.53
CA ALA A 116 -0.88 -17.46 -24.78
C ALA A 116 -0.29 -18.29 -25.93
N ALA A 117 -1.16 -18.94 -26.70
CA ALA A 117 -0.80 -19.79 -27.83
C ALA A 117 -1.58 -19.38 -29.09
N TYR A 118 -0.85 -19.08 -30.16
CA TYR A 118 -1.38 -18.74 -31.47
C TYR A 118 -1.69 -20.01 -32.27
N ASP A 119 -2.81 -20.02 -32.98
CA ASP A 119 -3.13 -21.11 -33.90
C ASP A 119 -2.34 -20.96 -35.21
N PHE A 120 -1.14 -21.56 -35.25
CA PHE A 120 -0.30 -21.58 -36.45
C PHE A 120 -0.96 -22.27 -37.66
N GLY A 121 -2.06 -23.00 -37.47
CA GLY A 121 -2.90 -23.50 -38.56
C GLY A 121 -3.39 -22.37 -39.46
N LYS A 122 -3.64 -21.17 -38.90
CA LYS A 122 -4.07 -19.96 -39.63
C LYS A 122 -3.03 -19.43 -40.61
N LEU A 123 -1.74 -19.73 -40.40
CA LEU A 123 -0.67 -19.34 -41.32
C LEU A 123 -0.45 -20.36 -42.45
N THR A 124 -1.11 -21.53 -42.41
CA THR A 124 -0.96 -22.58 -43.43
C THR A 124 -1.22 -22.08 -44.86
N PRO A 125 -2.25 -21.25 -45.14
CA PRO A 125 -2.48 -20.70 -46.47
C PRO A 125 -1.35 -19.78 -46.98
N MET A 126 -0.56 -19.20 -46.07
CA MET A 126 0.51 -18.24 -46.37
C MET A 126 1.88 -18.91 -46.54
N ARG A 127 1.98 -20.25 -46.47
CA ARG A 127 3.27 -21.00 -46.52
C ARG A 127 4.11 -20.76 -47.76
N HIS A 128 3.50 -20.33 -48.85
CA HIS A 128 4.17 -20.04 -50.11
C HIS A 128 4.44 -18.54 -50.32
N ASP A 129 4.05 -17.70 -49.36
CA ASP A 129 4.38 -16.28 -49.35
C ASP A 129 5.88 -16.08 -49.05
N PRO A 130 6.60 -15.24 -49.81
CA PRO A 130 7.97 -14.85 -49.49
C PRO A 130 8.16 -14.36 -48.05
N ASP A 131 7.13 -13.75 -47.45
CA ASP A 131 7.16 -13.19 -46.10
C ASP A 131 6.70 -14.17 -44.99
N TYR A 132 6.46 -15.46 -45.32
CA TYR A 132 5.97 -16.45 -44.36
C TYR A 132 6.81 -16.55 -43.07
N SER A 133 8.14 -16.46 -43.19
CA SER A 133 9.03 -16.48 -42.02
C SER A 133 8.80 -15.30 -41.08
N THR A 134 8.42 -14.15 -41.64
CA THR A 134 8.10 -12.94 -40.88
C THR A 134 6.81 -13.14 -40.09
N TYR A 135 5.74 -13.62 -40.73
CA TYR A 135 4.47 -13.91 -40.04
C TYR A 135 4.62 -14.91 -38.89
N VAL A 136 5.41 -15.97 -39.08
CA VAL A 136 5.70 -16.94 -38.01
C VAL A 136 6.49 -16.30 -36.87
N SER A 137 7.46 -15.44 -37.18
CA SER A 137 8.25 -14.73 -36.17
C SER A 137 7.38 -13.75 -35.36
N GLU A 138 6.51 -13.01 -36.03
CA GLU A 138 5.57 -12.07 -35.41
C GLU A 138 4.58 -12.80 -34.50
N ALA A 139 3.99 -13.92 -34.96
CA ALA A 139 3.09 -14.73 -34.13
C ALA A 139 3.78 -15.23 -32.84
N LYS A 140 5.02 -15.75 -32.95
CA LYS A 140 5.80 -16.19 -31.77
C LYS A 140 6.17 -15.04 -30.83
N ALA A 141 6.53 -13.88 -31.38
CA ALA A 141 6.81 -12.70 -30.57
C ALA A 141 5.56 -12.25 -29.82
N ALA A 142 4.40 -12.32 -30.47
CA ALA A 142 3.12 -11.98 -29.88
C ALA A 142 2.71 -12.98 -28.77
N GLU A 143 2.86 -14.30 -28.97
CA GLU A 143 2.67 -15.32 -27.92
C GLU A 143 3.52 -15.03 -26.67
N ALA A 144 4.81 -14.76 -26.86
CA ALA A 144 5.73 -14.45 -25.77
C ALA A 144 5.35 -13.13 -25.07
N SER A 145 4.92 -12.12 -25.83
CA SER A 145 4.48 -10.82 -25.30
C SER A 145 3.23 -10.95 -24.43
N TYR A 146 2.17 -11.60 -24.93
CA TYR A 146 0.94 -11.78 -24.15
C TYR A 146 1.16 -12.69 -22.93
N THR A 147 1.91 -13.78 -23.10
CA THR A 147 2.25 -14.67 -21.96
C THR A 147 2.98 -13.89 -20.87
N LYS A 148 3.93 -13.04 -21.25
CA LYS A 148 4.64 -12.19 -20.29
C LYS A 148 3.70 -11.18 -19.64
N ALA A 149 2.88 -10.47 -20.42
CA ALA A 149 1.94 -9.47 -19.90
C ALA A 149 0.94 -10.09 -18.91
N ILE A 150 0.39 -11.26 -19.21
CA ILE A 150 -0.51 -12.00 -18.31
C ILE A 150 0.24 -12.41 -17.02
N LYS A 151 1.47 -12.94 -17.13
CA LYS A 151 2.27 -13.31 -15.96
C LYS A 151 2.64 -12.10 -15.09
N ASP A 152 2.98 -10.97 -15.70
CA ASP A 152 3.28 -9.72 -15.00
C ASP A 152 2.02 -9.15 -14.31
N ALA A 153 0.84 -9.23 -14.94
CA ALA A 153 -0.42 -8.81 -14.34
C ALA A 153 -0.87 -9.73 -13.19
N VAL A 154 -0.68 -11.06 -13.31
CA VAL A 154 -0.91 -12.01 -12.20
C VAL A 154 0.05 -11.73 -11.04
N ARG A 155 1.30 -11.40 -11.35
CA ARG A 155 2.27 -10.99 -10.33
C ARG A 155 1.83 -9.72 -9.60
N ALA A 156 1.28 -8.73 -10.30
CA ALA A 156 0.75 -7.53 -9.66
C ALA A 156 -0.37 -7.85 -8.64
N VAL A 157 -1.22 -8.84 -8.93
CA VAL A 157 -2.22 -9.33 -7.95
C VAL A 157 -1.55 -10.00 -6.74
N ASP A 158 -0.52 -10.83 -6.95
CA ASP A 158 0.24 -11.47 -5.85
C ASP A 158 0.97 -10.45 -4.98
N ASP A 159 1.52 -9.40 -5.60
CA ASP A 159 2.21 -8.32 -4.91
C ASP A 159 1.21 -7.49 -4.08
N ALA A 160 0.03 -7.16 -4.62
CA ALA A 160 -1.05 -6.51 -3.86
C ALA A 160 -1.57 -7.39 -2.71
N ASP A 161 -1.65 -8.71 -2.89
CA ASP A 161 -2.03 -9.66 -1.82
C ASP A 161 -1.04 -9.61 -0.64
N GLN A 162 0.27 -9.46 -0.92
CA GLN A 162 1.25 -9.26 0.14
C GLN A 162 1.03 -7.94 0.91
N GLY A 163 0.72 -6.86 0.20
CA GLY A 163 0.39 -5.56 0.82
C GLY A 163 -0.85 -5.63 1.72
N VAL A 164 -1.94 -6.23 1.23
CA VAL A 164 -3.17 -6.45 2.00
C VAL A 164 -2.90 -7.30 3.24
N LYS A 165 -2.16 -8.40 3.09
CA LYS A 165 -1.80 -9.28 4.21
C LYS A 165 -0.99 -8.53 5.27
N LEU A 166 -0.01 -7.74 4.86
CA LEU A 166 0.79 -6.90 5.75
C LEU A 166 -0.10 -5.92 6.51
N ALA A 167 -0.96 -5.18 5.80
CA ALA A 167 -1.85 -4.19 6.38
C ALA A 167 -2.82 -4.81 7.40
N LEU A 168 -3.50 -5.91 7.04
CA LEU A 168 -4.40 -6.61 7.95
C LEU A 168 -3.69 -7.13 9.20
N HIS A 169 -2.51 -7.71 9.06
CA HIS A 169 -1.73 -8.24 10.19
C HIS A 169 -1.30 -7.12 11.16
N LYS A 170 -0.86 -5.97 10.62
CA LYS A 170 -0.44 -4.81 11.43
C LYS A 170 -1.66 -4.10 12.04
N ALA A 171 -2.77 -4.00 11.32
CA ALA A 171 -4.02 -3.41 11.83
C ALA A 171 -4.58 -4.21 13.00
N ALA A 172 -4.62 -5.54 12.89
CA ALA A 172 -5.06 -6.43 13.96
C ALA A 172 -4.08 -6.52 15.15
N GLY A 173 -2.99 -5.74 15.14
CA GLY A 173 -2.03 -5.69 16.24
C GLY A 173 -1.38 -7.05 16.52
N VAL A 174 -1.28 -7.93 15.51
CA VAL A 174 -0.77 -9.29 15.69
C VAL A 174 0.73 -9.20 16.01
N LYS A 175 1.03 -9.34 17.30
CA LYS A 175 2.39 -9.32 17.84
C LYS A 175 3.10 -10.63 17.54
N SER A 176 4.41 -10.55 17.30
CA SER A 176 5.27 -11.73 17.24
C SER A 176 5.22 -12.51 18.57
N TRP A 177 5.60 -13.78 18.53
CA TRP A 177 5.63 -14.61 19.74
C TRP A 177 6.48 -13.99 20.86
N PHE A 178 7.57 -13.31 20.50
CA PHE A 178 8.50 -12.68 21.43
C PHE A 178 7.90 -11.40 22.03
N GLU A 179 7.25 -10.57 21.23
CA GLU A 179 6.53 -9.38 21.71
C GLU A 179 5.35 -9.74 22.61
N ARG A 180 4.64 -10.85 22.31
CA ARG A 180 3.61 -11.38 23.20
C ARG A 180 4.20 -11.87 24.52
N ALA A 181 5.34 -12.56 24.48
CA ALA A 181 6.01 -13.06 25.70
C ALA A 181 6.52 -11.91 26.59
N ILE A 182 7.09 -10.85 26.00
CA ILE A 182 7.50 -9.65 26.72
C ILE A 182 6.29 -8.89 27.27
N GLY A 183 5.23 -8.75 26.47
CA GLY A 183 3.98 -8.12 26.89
C GLY A 183 3.35 -8.81 28.11
N GLN A 184 3.22 -10.14 28.06
CA GLN A 184 2.72 -10.92 29.18
C GLN A 184 3.62 -10.83 30.43
N ALA A 185 4.94 -10.87 30.26
CA ALA A 185 5.88 -10.74 31.38
C ALA A 185 5.86 -9.33 32.02
N GLY A 186 5.56 -8.30 31.24
CA GLY A 186 5.41 -6.91 31.69
C GLY A 186 4.02 -6.54 32.22
N GLY A 187 3.08 -7.48 32.28
CA GLY A 187 1.71 -7.22 32.72
C GLY A 187 0.84 -6.46 31.70
N ALA A 188 1.32 -6.30 30.47
CA ALA A 188 0.50 -5.80 29.36
C ALA A 188 -0.36 -6.96 28.84
N GLY A 189 -1.65 -6.95 29.18
CA GLY A 189 -2.63 -7.84 28.55
C GLY A 189 -2.73 -7.59 27.05
N ASP A 190 -3.36 -8.53 26.33
CA ASP A 190 -3.73 -8.30 24.93
C ASP A 190 -4.75 -7.14 24.89
N SER A 191 -4.43 -6.08 24.14
CA SER A 191 -5.23 -4.87 23.99
C SER A 191 -5.60 -4.67 22.53
N PHE A 192 -6.73 -4.02 22.26
CA PHE A 192 -7.09 -3.63 20.91
C PHE A 192 -6.14 -2.56 20.36
N ASN A 193 -5.97 -2.54 19.04
CA ASN A 193 -5.14 -1.58 18.33
C ASN A 193 -5.90 -0.28 18.06
N GLY A 194 -5.97 0.60 19.06
CA GLY A 194 -6.52 1.95 18.93
C GLY A 194 -5.75 2.90 18.01
N SER A 195 -4.69 2.43 17.35
CA SER A 195 -3.90 3.18 16.37
C SER A 195 -3.97 2.60 14.96
N ALA A 196 -4.83 1.60 14.74
CA ALA A 196 -5.07 1.03 13.44
C ALA A 196 -5.57 2.08 12.45
N VAL A 197 -5.15 1.98 11.19
CA VAL A 197 -5.52 2.89 10.11
C VAL A 197 -6.13 2.06 8.98
N GLY A 198 -7.10 2.62 8.26
CA GLY A 198 -7.88 1.90 7.26
C GLY A 198 -7.35 1.99 5.83
N ASP A 199 -6.03 2.07 5.65
CA ASP A 199 -5.38 2.41 4.37
C ASP A 199 -4.12 1.55 4.20
N ILE A 200 -4.04 0.79 3.10
CA ILE A 200 -2.99 -0.21 2.86
C ILE A 200 -1.65 0.49 2.67
N GLU A 201 -1.64 1.57 1.90
CA GLU A 201 -0.45 2.34 1.50
C GLU A 201 0.26 2.94 2.71
N ILE A 202 -0.49 3.30 3.77
CA ILE A 202 0.11 3.74 5.05
C ILE A 202 0.92 2.62 5.71
N TYR A 203 0.44 1.37 5.69
CA TYR A 203 1.19 0.25 6.26
C TYR A 203 2.41 -0.12 5.40
N GLU A 204 2.24 -0.11 4.09
CA GLU A 204 3.35 -0.35 3.15
C GLU A 204 4.44 0.72 3.30
N ALA A 205 4.08 1.99 3.46
CA ALA A 205 5.04 3.07 3.72
C ALA A 205 5.78 2.90 5.05
N ARG A 206 5.09 2.45 6.11
CA ARG A 206 5.71 2.16 7.41
C ARG A 206 6.68 0.99 7.34
N GLU A 207 6.37 -0.04 6.56
CA GLU A 207 7.28 -1.18 6.35
C GLU A 207 8.48 -0.79 5.49
N ALA A 208 8.26 -0.01 4.42
CA ALA A 208 9.34 0.58 3.62
C ALA A 208 10.28 1.43 4.48
N LYS A 209 9.74 2.20 5.43
CA LYS A 209 10.54 2.95 6.40
C LYS A 209 11.38 2.03 7.29
N ALA A 210 10.84 0.89 7.76
CA ALA A 210 11.61 -0.03 8.59
C ALA A 210 12.86 -0.55 7.85
N TYR A 211 12.74 -0.85 6.55
CA TYR A 211 13.88 -1.21 5.71
C TYR A 211 14.85 -0.03 5.49
N ALA A 212 14.32 1.17 5.26
CA ALA A 212 15.14 2.38 5.16
C ALA A 212 15.94 2.64 6.46
N ASP A 213 15.34 2.46 7.63
CA ASP A 213 15.98 2.63 8.93
C ASP A 213 17.13 1.63 9.14
N GLN A 214 16.99 0.38 8.68
CA GLN A 214 18.08 -0.61 8.72
C GLN A 214 19.28 -0.15 7.88
N ILE A 215 19.04 0.30 6.64
CA ILE A 215 20.09 0.84 5.76
C ILE A 215 20.74 2.08 6.39
N LEU A 216 19.95 2.99 6.96
CA LEU A 216 20.42 4.18 7.69
C LEU A 216 21.16 3.82 8.98
N GLY A 217 20.87 2.67 9.58
CA GLY A 217 21.60 2.08 10.72
C GLY A 217 22.98 1.54 10.34
N GLY A 218 23.19 1.20 9.06
CA GLY A 218 24.45 0.66 8.54
C GLY A 218 24.37 -0.80 8.11
N ASP A 219 23.19 -1.39 8.24
CA ASP A 219 22.94 -2.76 7.85
C ASP A 219 22.68 -2.85 6.35
N LYS A 220 23.04 -3.99 5.78
CA LYS A 220 22.54 -4.41 4.47
C LYS A 220 21.29 -5.24 4.66
N LEU A 221 20.34 -5.13 3.74
CA LEU A 221 19.17 -5.99 3.72
C LEU A 221 19.57 -7.38 3.23
N ASP A 222 18.91 -8.41 3.76
CA ASP A 222 19.03 -9.74 3.17
C ASP A 222 18.29 -9.83 1.83
N GLY A 223 18.43 -10.94 1.11
CA GLY A 223 17.85 -11.06 -0.22
C GLY A 223 16.32 -11.04 -0.24
N ALA A 224 15.64 -11.42 0.84
CA ALA A 224 14.18 -11.39 0.93
C ALA A 224 13.71 -9.97 1.25
N ASP A 225 14.29 -9.35 2.27
CA ASP A 225 14.00 -7.98 2.69
C ASP A 225 14.29 -6.96 1.57
N LEU A 226 15.39 -7.14 0.85
CA LEU A 226 15.73 -6.30 -0.29
C LEU A 226 14.66 -6.40 -1.40
N ARG A 227 14.18 -7.61 -1.70
CA ARG A 227 13.13 -7.82 -2.71
C ARG A 227 11.80 -7.22 -2.27
N GLU A 228 11.46 -7.33 -1.00
CA GLU A 228 10.23 -6.76 -0.46
C GLU A 228 10.29 -5.23 -0.48
N TYR A 229 11.42 -4.63 -0.09
CA TYR A 229 11.59 -3.19 -0.17
C TYR A 229 11.49 -2.66 -1.62
N GLN A 230 12.05 -3.41 -2.58
CA GLN A 230 11.90 -3.10 -3.99
C GLN A 230 10.45 -3.20 -4.47
N ARG A 231 9.70 -4.20 -4.00
CA ARG A 231 8.27 -4.38 -4.31
C ARG A 231 7.48 -3.16 -3.81
N LEU A 232 7.63 -2.81 -2.54
CA LEU A 232 6.94 -1.69 -1.89
C LEU A 232 7.14 -0.38 -2.66
N LEU A 233 8.39 -0.02 -2.98
CA LEU A 233 8.67 1.24 -3.70
C LEU A 233 8.19 1.21 -5.16
N ARG A 234 8.29 0.06 -5.84
CA ARG A 234 7.88 -0.06 -7.24
C ARG A 234 6.36 0.06 -7.37
N ASP A 235 5.63 -0.70 -6.56
CA ASP A 235 4.17 -0.81 -6.69
C ASP A 235 3.47 0.48 -6.25
N ASN A 236 4.08 1.22 -5.32
CA ASN A 236 3.59 2.51 -4.85
C ASN A 236 4.24 3.74 -5.51
N SER A 237 4.99 3.55 -6.59
CA SER A 237 5.71 4.64 -7.28
C SER A 237 4.81 5.80 -7.72
N GLY A 238 3.54 5.52 -8.02
CA GLY A 238 2.52 6.51 -8.37
C GLY A 238 1.57 6.88 -7.23
N ASP A 239 1.70 6.28 -6.06
CA ASP A 239 0.77 6.48 -4.95
C ASP A 239 1.20 7.64 -4.04
N LYS A 240 0.30 8.60 -3.87
CA LYS A 240 0.59 9.83 -3.12
C LYS A 240 0.54 9.61 -1.60
N VAL A 241 -0.35 8.75 -1.11
CA VAL A 241 -0.47 8.46 0.33
C VAL A 241 0.78 7.74 0.81
N PHE A 242 1.19 6.68 0.11
CA PHE A 242 2.45 5.98 0.36
C PHE A 242 3.62 6.96 0.33
N SER A 243 3.74 7.72 -0.76
CA SER A 243 4.92 8.57 -0.98
C SER A 243 5.05 9.65 0.08
N GLN A 244 3.96 10.33 0.44
CA GLN A 244 3.98 11.35 1.48
C GLN A 244 4.21 10.74 2.87
N THR A 245 3.59 9.60 3.17
CA THR A 245 3.78 8.90 4.46
C THR A 245 5.23 8.44 4.62
N PHE A 246 5.81 7.81 3.60
CA PHE A 246 7.18 7.32 3.61
C PHE A 246 8.17 8.48 3.80
N LEU A 247 8.04 9.55 3.01
CA LEU A 247 8.94 10.70 3.09
C LEU A 247 8.79 11.48 4.39
N ASP A 248 7.57 11.74 4.87
CA ASP A 248 7.35 12.41 6.17
C ASP A 248 7.97 11.62 7.33
N SER A 249 7.95 10.29 7.24
CA SER A 249 8.52 9.44 8.28
C SER A 249 10.06 9.46 8.32
N LEU A 250 10.71 9.73 7.19
CA LEU A 250 12.17 9.86 7.09
C LEU A 250 12.63 11.30 7.36
N GLY A 251 11.91 12.26 6.79
CA GLY A 251 12.36 13.64 6.63
C GLY A 251 13.41 13.80 5.51
N PRO A 252 13.67 15.04 5.06
CA PRO A 252 14.57 15.29 3.92
C PRO A 252 16.00 14.82 4.14
N ASP A 253 16.56 15.03 5.34
CA ASP A 253 17.94 14.66 5.67
C ASP A 253 18.18 13.13 5.57
N ASN A 254 17.30 12.33 6.20
CA ASN A 254 17.42 10.88 6.11
C ASN A 254 17.10 10.35 4.71
N THR A 255 16.24 11.04 3.93
CA THR A 255 15.98 10.67 2.54
C THR A 255 17.25 10.82 1.69
N LEU A 256 18.00 11.92 1.84
CA LEU A 256 19.28 12.12 1.16
C LEU A 256 20.33 11.10 1.62
N LYS A 257 20.44 10.87 2.93
CA LYS A 257 21.35 9.85 3.49
C LYS A 257 21.03 8.45 3.00
N LEU A 258 19.75 8.12 2.87
CA LEU A 258 19.29 6.84 2.35
C LEU A 258 19.72 6.67 0.90
N SER A 259 19.54 7.69 0.05
CA SER A 259 19.99 7.67 -1.35
C SER A 259 21.49 7.41 -1.45
N ASN A 260 22.30 8.13 -0.67
CA ASN A 260 23.75 7.98 -0.66
C ASN A 260 24.19 6.58 -0.19
N ARG A 261 23.62 6.09 0.91
CA ARG A 261 23.97 4.75 1.43
C ARG A 261 23.58 3.63 0.48
N THR A 262 22.44 3.77 -0.18
CA THR A 262 21.99 2.80 -1.18
C THR A 262 22.94 2.78 -2.38
N GLU A 263 23.45 3.94 -2.81
CA GLU A 263 24.53 4.03 -3.80
C GLU A 263 25.84 3.40 -3.30
N ASP A 264 26.26 3.69 -2.08
CA ASP A 264 27.46 3.11 -1.49
C ASP A 264 27.38 1.58 -1.42
N LEU A 265 26.23 1.02 -1.05
CA LEU A 265 25.97 -0.42 -1.10
C LEU A 265 26.06 -0.95 -2.54
N ALA A 266 25.49 -0.23 -3.50
CA ALA A 266 25.49 -0.64 -4.90
C ALA A 266 26.91 -0.72 -5.52
N TYR A 267 27.80 0.19 -5.11
CA TYR A 267 29.14 0.32 -5.71
C TYR A 267 30.27 -0.26 -4.88
N PHE A 268 30.10 -0.37 -3.56
CA PHE A 268 31.19 -0.75 -2.66
C PHE A 268 30.79 -1.82 -1.63
N GLY A 269 29.61 -1.70 -0.99
CA GLY A 269 29.25 -2.52 0.17
C GLY A 269 28.64 -3.89 -0.14
N ASP A 270 27.86 -4.00 -1.21
CA ASP A 270 27.12 -5.21 -1.58
C ASP A 270 26.91 -5.29 -3.11
N THR A 271 28.02 -5.22 -3.84
CA THR A 271 28.06 -5.08 -5.31
C THR A 271 27.37 -6.19 -6.09
N GLN A 272 27.21 -7.37 -5.50
CA GLN A 272 26.42 -8.48 -6.05
C GLN A 272 24.93 -8.12 -6.21
N ASN A 273 24.41 -7.22 -5.36
CA ASN A 273 23.04 -6.72 -5.39
C ASN A 273 22.95 -5.31 -5.98
N LYS A 274 23.99 -4.84 -6.70
CA LYS A 274 24.06 -3.49 -7.30
C LYS A 274 22.78 -3.06 -7.98
N LYS A 275 22.22 -3.90 -8.85
CA LYS A 275 21.00 -3.58 -9.60
C LYS A 275 19.82 -3.33 -8.67
N ALA A 276 19.72 -4.09 -7.57
CA ALA A 276 18.61 -3.97 -6.64
C ALA A 276 18.66 -2.64 -5.88
N TYR A 277 19.82 -2.25 -5.37
CA TYR A 277 20.00 -0.94 -4.72
C TYR A 277 19.78 0.23 -5.70
N LEU A 278 20.25 0.15 -6.95
CA LEU A 278 19.95 1.19 -7.94
C LEU A 278 18.45 1.30 -8.22
N GLN A 279 17.71 0.20 -8.21
CA GLN A 279 16.25 0.21 -8.32
C GLN A 279 15.58 0.81 -7.09
N LEU A 280 16.11 0.58 -5.88
CA LEU A 280 15.63 1.26 -4.67
C LEU A 280 15.80 2.79 -4.77
N ASN A 281 16.97 3.27 -5.23
CA ASN A 281 17.15 4.72 -5.44
C ASN A 281 16.19 5.29 -6.49
N GLY A 282 15.89 4.53 -7.55
CA GLY A 282 14.84 4.87 -8.49
C GLY A 282 13.48 5.01 -7.80
N GLY A 283 13.09 4.03 -6.99
CA GLY A 283 11.82 4.04 -6.25
C GLY A 283 11.71 5.18 -5.22
N VAL A 284 12.79 5.52 -4.51
CA VAL A 284 12.82 6.70 -3.63
C VAL A 284 12.65 7.99 -4.44
N SER A 285 13.24 8.05 -5.63
CA SER A 285 13.10 9.18 -6.54
C SER A 285 11.67 9.31 -7.07
N ASP A 286 11.02 8.19 -7.40
CA ASP A 286 9.62 8.16 -7.82
C ASP A 286 8.68 8.60 -6.69
N ALA A 287 8.92 8.13 -5.46
CA ALA A 287 8.17 8.59 -4.30
C ALA A 287 8.33 10.11 -4.08
N LEU A 288 9.55 10.64 -4.19
CA LEU A 288 9.79 12.08 -4.14
C LEU A 288 9.04 12.83 -5.25
N ALA A 289 9.10 12.35 -6.48
CA ALA A 289 8.42 12.95 -7.62
C ALA A 289 6.89 12.93 -7.47
N THR A 290 6.33 11.85 -6.92
CA THR A 290 4.90 11.68 -6.69
C THR A 290 4.39 12.53 -5.53
N ALA A 291 5.10 12.52 -4.39
CA ALA A 291 4.74 13.27 -3.20
C ALA A 291 4.81 14.79 -3.41
N THR A 292 5.73 15.27 -4.25
CA THR A 292 5.95 16.70 -4.52
C THR A 292 5.31 17.18 -5.82
N ARG A 293 4.49 16.35 -6.48
CA ARG A 293 3.84 16.69 -7.75
C ARG A 293 2.76 17.75 -7.56
N VAL A 294 2.96 18.92 -8.16
CA VAL A 294 1.91 19.93 -8.35
C VAL A 294 0.94 19.42 -9.43
N PRO A 295 -0.39 19.46 -9.20
CA PRO A 295 -1.36 18.99 -10.18
C PRO A 295 -1.32 19.74 -11.51
N ASP A 296 -1.57 19.01 -12.59
CA ASP A 296 -1.94 19.62 -13.87
C ASP A 296 -3.35 20.18 -13.77
N PHE A 297 -3.48 21.50 -13.64
CA PHE A 297 -4.79 22.15 -13.62
C PHE A 297 -5.44 22.07 -15.00
N LYS A 298 -6.65 21.49 -15.06
CA LYS A 298 -7.39 21.26 -16.31
C LYS A 298 -8.79 21.88 -16.23
N ASP A 299 -9.32 22.26 -17.38
CA ASP A 299 -10.71 22.69 -17.53
C ASP A 299 -11.69 21.49 -17.46
N PRO A 300 -13.02 21.72 -17.44
CA PRO A 300 -14.01 20.64 -17.41
C PRO A 300 -13.97 19.68 -18.59
N HIS A 301 -13.27 20.01 -19.68
CA HIS A 301 -13.07 19.17 -20.85
C HIS A 301 -11.72 18.45 -20.85
N GLY A 302 -10.96 18.55 -19.76
CA GLY A 302 -9.66 17.90 -19.59
C GLY A 302 -8.50 18.63 -20.27
N LYS A 303 -8.71 19.84 -20.78
CA LYS A 303 -7.64 20.63 -21.42
C LYS A 303 -6.83 21.38 -20.35
N PRO A 304 -5.49 21.41 -20.43
CA PRO A 304 -4.67 22.17 -19.47
C PRO A 304 -5.03 23.65 -19.42
N LEU A 305 -5.17 24.19 -18.21
CA LEU A 305 -5.36 25.61 -17.96
C LEU A 305 -4.06 26.36 -18.26
N GLN A 306 -4.18 27.47 -19.00
CA GLN A 306 -3.02 28.27 -19.35
C GLN A 306 -2.52 29.07 -18.14
N PHE A 307 -1.22 28.98 -17.87
CA PHE A 307 -0.56 29.77 -16.83
C PHE A 307 -0.81 31.28 -17.00
N GLY A 308 -1.08 31.96 -15.89
CA GLY A 308 -1.37 33.40 -15.87
C GLY A 308 -2.82 33.78 -16.17
N THR A 309 -3.68 32.81 -16.50
CA THR A 309 -5.13 33.05 -16.59
C THR A 309 -5.79 33.06 -15.21
N LYS A 310 -6.91 33.77 -15.08
CA LYS A 310 -7.71 33.75 -13.84
C LYS A 310 -8.10 32.33 -13.43
N ALA A 311 -8.52 31.49 -14.39
CA ALA A 311 -8.89 30.10 -14.12
C ALA A 311 -7.72 29.29 -13.53
N TYR A 312 -6.51 29.48 -14.05
CA TYR A 312 -5.31 28.87 -13.48
C TYR A 312 -5.04 29.37 -12.07
N SER A 313 -5.10 30.70 -11.84
CA SER A 313 -4.91 31.28 -10.51
C SER A 313 -5.93 30.75 -9.49
N ASP A 314 -7.21 30.68 -9.86
CA ASP A 314 -8.27 30.15 -8.99
C ASP A 314 -8.04 28.65 -8.65
N ALA A 315 -7.60 27.86 -9.63
CA ALA A 315 -7.28 26.45 -9.43
C ALA A 315 -6.04 26.24 -8.56
N PHE A 316 -4.99 27.04 -8.79
CA PHE A 316 -3.78 27.04 -7.98
C PHE A 316 -4.06 27.48 -6.54
N ASP A 317 -4.83 28.55 -6.34
CA ASP A 317 -5.24 29.04 -5.01
C ASP A 317 -6.13 28.05 -4.27
N SER A 318 -6.85 27.20 -5.00
CA SER A 318 -7.60 26.09 -4.41
C SER A 318 -6.66 24.96 -3.97
N TRP A 319 -5.69 24.62 -4.81
CA TRP A 319 -4.67 23.61 -4.47
C TRP A 319 -3.80 24.03 -3.29
N THR A 320 -3.42 25.30 -3.14
CA THR A 320 -2.60 25.77 -2.01
C THR A 320 -3.25 25.56 -0.64
N LYS A 321 -4.58 25.35 -0.60
CA LYS A 321 -5.34 25.08 0.63
C LYS A 321 -5.43 23.59 0.97
N THR A 322 -4.89 22.71 0.14
CA THR A 322 -4.92 21.25 0.33
C THR A 322 -3.74 20.78 1.20
N GLY A 323 -3.88 19.61 1.81
CA GLY A 323 -2.77 18.96 2.53
C GLY A 323 -1.57 18.66 1.62
N ASP A 324 -1.81 18.39 0.33
CA ASP A 324 -0.77 18.14 -0.67
C ASP A 324 0.14 19.37 -0.87
N ALA A 325 -0.45 20.57 -0.97
CA ALA A 325 0.33 21.80 -1.06
C ALA A 325 1.07 22.11 0.26
N GLN A 326 0.51 21.75 1.41
CA GLN A 326 1.19 21.89 2.70
C GLN A 326 2.41 20.99 2.77
N PHE A 327 2.28 19.71 2.41
CA PHE A 327 3.40 18.78 2.29
C PHE A 327 4.47 19.34 1.35
N TYR A 328 4.09 19.74 0.13
CA TYR A 328 5.02 20.28 -0.87
C TYR A 328 5.81 21.49 -0.36
N ASN A 329 5.13 22.44 0.29
CA ASN A 329 5.78 23.65 0.78
C ASN A 329 6.71 23.36 1.96
N ARG A 330 6.27 22.55 2.93
CA ARG A 330 7.10 22.12 4.06
C ARG A 330 8.33 21.35 3.57
N TRP A 331 8.13 20.33 2.74
CA TRP A 331 9.22 19.49 2.22
C TRP A 331 10.28 20.31 1.47
N ARG A 332 9.85 21.21 0.58
CA ARG A 332 10.79 22.10 -0.13
C ARG A 332 11.53 23.06 0.79
N GLN A 333 10.87 23.57 1.83
CA GLN A 333 11.52 24.46 2.79
C GLN A 333 12.59 23.70 3.56
N GLU A 334 12.24 22.56 4.14
CA GLU A 334 13.18 21.75 4.92
C GLU A 334 14.35 21.25 4.06
N LEU A 335 14.12 20.89 2.80
CA LEU A 335 15.20 20.51 1.88
C LEU A 335 16.17 21.68 1.60
N ARG A 336 15.67 22.93 1.50
CA ARG A 336 16.53 24.12 1.33
C ARG A 336 17.39 24.36 2.56
N GLU A 337 16.79 24.31 3.74
CA GLU A 337 17.50 24.50 5.01
C GLU A 337 18.63 23.47 5.19
N ARG A 338 18.49 22.26 4.64
CA ARG A 338 19.52 21.20 4.67
C ARG A 338 20.53 21.26 3.54
N GLY A 339 20.21 21.91 2.43
CA GLY A 339 21.10 22.06 1.28
C GLY A 339 22.07 23.24 1.39
N ASP A 340 21.80 24.16 2.31
CA ASP A 340 22.64 25.32 2.62
C ASP A 340 23.74 25.02 3.69
N ASP A 341 23.75 23.80 4.27
CA ASP A 341 24.73 23.27 5.23
C ASP A 341 25.80 22.38 4.56
#